data_AF-A0A4P8SRW1-F1
#
_entry.id   AF-A0A4P8SRW1-F1
#
_cell.length_a   1.000
_cell.length_b   1.000
_cell.length_c   1.000
_cell.angle_alpha   90.00
_cell.angle_beta   90.00
_cell.angle_gamma   90.00
#
_symmetry.space_group_name_H-M   'P 1'
#
loop_
_entity.id
_entity.type
_entity.pdbx_description
1 polymer ?
#
loop_
_entity_poly.entity_id
_entity_poly.type
_entity_poly.pdbx_seq_one_letter_code
_entity_poly.pdbx_strand_id
1 'polypeptide(L)'
;MPVLPIRITGEPVLHERATEVTAFDDDLRALVQDMYETMDLAPGVGLAGPQVGVGKRLFVYSWTDDDEVLHRGVAVNPVLWTTPPVPESVEELDEDEESEGCLSIPGERFPLRRAEGVLLRAVDEDGEPFEIEAHGWLARVFQHEYDHLDGVLYADRLVHPYGKQVAKAIRKNSWGGPGQSWLPGRDHPEG
;
A
#
# COMPACT_ATOMS: atom_id res chain seq x y z
N MET A 1 16.83 8.71 10.15
CA MET A 1 17.01 7.25 10.19
C MET A 1 17.24 6.81 8.73
N PRO A 2 17.51 5.53 8.38
CA PRO A 2 17.74 5.19 6.97
C PRO A 2 16.42 5.22 6.16
N VAL A 3 16.46 5.86 5.00
CA VAL A 3 15.43 5.72 3.96
C VAL A 3 15.58 4.34 3.31
N LEU A 4 14.48 3.59 3.21
CA LEU A 4 14.45 2.24 2.68
C LEU A 4 14.17 2.25 1.16
N PRO A 5 14.84 1.40 0.36
CA PRO A 5 14.47 1.22 -1.05
C PRO A 5 13.09 0.57 -1.18
N ILE A 6 12.24 1.17 -2.02
CA ILE A 6 10.93 0.62 -2.35
C ILE A 6 11.07 -0.37 -3.51
N ARG A 7 10.56 -1.59 -3.31
CA ARG A 7 10.57 -2.69 -4.26
C ARG A 7 9.59 -2.45 -5.40
N ILE A 8 10.01 -2.77 -6.62
CA ILE A 8 9.17 -2.68 -7.81
C ILE A 8 8.54 -4.06 -8.09
N THR A 9 7.35 -4.06 -8.67
CA THR A 9 6.63 -5.28 -9.07
C THR A 9 7.54 -6.28 -9.81
N GLY A 10 7.50 -7.53 -9.35
CA GLY A 10 8.39 -8.61 -9.79
C GLY A 10 9.25 -9.16 -8.67
N GLU A 11 9.44 -8.40 -7.59
CA GLU A 11 10.08 -8.87 -6.36
C GLU A 11 9.21 -9.90 -5.63
N PRO A 12 9.72 -11.09 -5.28
CA PRO A 12 8.93 -12.17 -4.68
C PRO A 12 8.17 -11.76 -3.42
N VAL A 13 8.80 -10.93 -2.57
CA VAL A 13 8.22 -10.44 -1.31
C VAL A 13 6.91 -9.65 -1.52
N LEU A 14 6.70 -9.04 -2.69
CA LEU A 14 5.45 -8.33 -3.03
C LEU A 14 4.30 -9.27 -3.41
N HIS A 15 4.60 -10.54 -3.68
CA HIS A 15 3.69 -11.55 -4.22
C HIS A 15 3.51 -12.75 -3.27
N GLU A 16 3.95 -12.59 -2.02
CA GLU A 16 3.87 -13.58 -0.96
C GLU A 16 3.15 -13.00 0.26
N ARG A 17 2.35 -13.83 0.94
CA ARG A 17 1.70 -13.40 2.18
C ARG A 17 2.74 -13.08 3.24
N ALA A 18 2.67 -11.88 3.79
CA ALA A 18 3.54 -11.43 4.86
C ALA A 18 3.35 -12.26 6.14
N THR A 19 4.46 -12.50 6.85
CA THR A 19 4.49 -13.29 8.09
C THR A 19 4.04 -12.43 9.28
N GLU A 20 3.25 -13.00 10.19
CA GLU A 20 2.85 -12.29 11.41
C GLU A 20 4.06 -11.82 12.23
N VAL A 21 3.97 -10.62 12.77
CA VAL A 21 4.93 -10.07 13.73
C VAL A 21 4.66 -10.66 15.10
N THR A 22 5.67 -11.30 15.71
CA THR A 22 5.54 -11.93 17.04
C THR A 22 6.38 -11.23 18.12
N ALA A 23 7.27 -10.31 17.73
CA ALA A 23 8.16 -9.60 18.64
C ALA A 23 7.94 -8.08 18.48
N PHE A 24 7.65 -7.42 19.60
CA PHE A 24 7.41 -5.98 19.72
C PHE A 24 8.59 -5.34 20.44
N ASP A 25 9.73 -5.35 19.75
CA ASP A 25 11.03 -4.93 20.24
C ASP A 25 11.51 -3.65 19.53
N ASP A 26 12.73 -3.23 19.86
CA ASP A 26 13.32 -2.02 19.30
C ASP A 26 13.60 -2.13 17.80
N ASP A 27 13.76 -3.36 17.27
CA ASP A 27 13.92 -3.59 15.83
C ASP A 27 12.61 -3.33 15.08
N LEU A 28 11.46 -3.71 15.66
CA LEU A 28 10.15 -3.34 15.12
C LEU A 28 9.96 -1.82 15.13
N ARG A 29 10.25 -1.16 16.26
CA ARG A 29 10.13 0.30 16.38
C ARG A 29 11.03 1.04 15.39
N ALA A 30 12.26 0.58 15.20
CA ALA A 30 13.17 1.14 14.21
C ALA A 30 12.63 0.96 12.78
N LEU A 31 12.16 -0.23 12.42
CA LEU A 31 11.56 -0.49 11.11
C LEU A 31 10.36 0.44 10.83
N VAL A 32 9.47 0.62 11.81
CA VAL A 32 8.30 1.49 11.67
C VAL A 32 8.72 2.94 11.42
N GLN A 33 9.73 3.43 12.14
CA GLN A 33 10.29 4.76 11.94
C GLN A 33 10.95 4.92 10.55
N ASP A 34 11.71 3.92 10.10
CA ASP A 34 12.30 3.90 8.76
C ASP A 34 11.23 3.91 7.67
N MET A 35 10.14 3.17 7.86
CA MET A 35 9.00 3.14 6.95
C MET A 35 8.27 4.47 6.90
N TYR A 36 8.08 5.14 8.04
CA TYR A 36 7.55 6.49 8.09
C TYR A 36 8.42 7.48 7.32
N GLU A 37 9.73 7.50 7.55
CA GLU A 37 10.65 8.41 6.85
C GLU A 37 10.68 8.12 5.34
N THR A 38 10.64 6.83 4.96
CA THR A 38 10.57 6.40 3.57
C THR A 38 9.29 6.85 2.90
N MET A 39 8.14 6.69 3.57
CA MET A 39 6.85 7.11 3.07
C MET A 39 6.76 8.64 2.96
N ASP A 40 7.24 9.39 3.97
CA ASP A 40 7.21 10.86 3.99
C ASP A 40 8.06 11.47 2.85
N LEU A 41 9.12 10.78 2.41
CA LEU A 41 9.96 11.17 1.26
C LEU A 41 9.43 10.66 -0.09
N ALA A 42 8.50 9.71 -0.07
CA ALA A 42 7.77 9.27 -1.24
C ALA A 42 6.47 10.08 -1.37
N PRO A 43 5.88 10.21 -2.56
CA PRO A 43 4.56 10.83 -2.72
C PRO A 43 3.43 9.86 -2.31
N GLY A 44 3.56 9.16 -1.18
CA GLY A 44 2.67 8.09 -0.72
C GLY A 44 1.89 8.43 0.56
N VAL A 45 0.75 7.77 0.76
CA VAL A 45 -0.10 7.89 1.96
C VAL A 45 -0.16 6.60 2.79
N GLY A 46 0.50 5.55 2.30
CA GLY A 46 0.66 4.26 2.95
C GLY A 46 1.93 3.57 2.44
N LEU A 47 2.49 2.69 3.28
CA LEU A 47 3.64 1.86 2.93
C LEU A 47 3.64 0.55 3.73
N ALA A 48 3.55 -0.58 3.05
CA ALA A 48 3.59 -1.90 3.65
C ALA A 48 5.03 -2.45 3.78
N GLY A 49 5.26 -3.30 4.79
CA GLY A 49 6.55 -3.97 5.01
C GLY A 49 7.10 -4.65 3.74
N PRO A 50 6.29 -5.43 2.99
CA PRO A 50 6.71 -6.03 1.73
C PRO A 50 7.29 -5.02 0.72
N GLN A 51 6.76 -3.79 0.67
CA GLN A 51 7.23 -2.77 -0.25
C GLN A 51 8.65 -2.30 0.05
N VAL A 52 9.12 -2.42 1.29
CA VAL A 52 10.53 -2.14 1.65
C VAL A 52 11.39 -3.41 1.68
N GLY A 53 10.84 -4.53 1.20
CA GLY A 53 11.50 -5.83 1.17
C GLY A 53 11.48 -6.58 2.49
N VAL A 54 10.63 -6.17 3.44
CA VAL A 54 10.48 -6.81 4.75
C VAL A 54 9.15 -7.56 4.77
N GLY A 55 9.19 -8.89 4.60
CA GLY A 55 7.99 -9.75 4.57
C GLY A 55 7.26 -9.92 5.91
N LYS A 56 7.18 -8.86 6.73
CA LYS A 56 6.43 -8.80 7.98
C LYS A 56 5.05 -8.17 7.74
N ARG A 57 4.05 -8.67 8.45
CA ARG A 57 2.65 -8.27 8.31
C ARG A 57 2.37 -6.94 9.02
N LEU A 58 2.87 -5.84 8.46
CA LEU A 58 2.58 -4.48 8.93
C LEU A 58 2.56 -3.46 7.80
N PHE A 59 1.83 -2.36 7.99
CA PHE A 59 1.92 -1.17 7.16
C PHE A 59 1.85 0.10 8.00
N VAL A 60 2.48 1.16 7.50
CA VAL A 60 2.29 2.53 8.03
C VAL A 60 1.34 3.29 7.11
N TYR A 61 0.65 4.29 7.67
CA TYR A 61 -0.19 5.22 6.91
C TYR A 61 -0.04 6.63 7.47
N SER A 62 -0.16 7.63 6.60
CA SER A 62 -0.17 9.04 6.97
C SER A 62 -0.92 9.83 5.90
N TRP A 63 -2.10 10.33 6.26
CA TRP A 63 -2.93 11.14 5.36
C TRP A 63 -3.65 12.22 6.16
N THR A 64 -3.62 13.45 5.66
CA THR A 64 -4.40 14.56 6.21
C THR A 64 -5.66 14.72 5.37
N ASP A 65 -6.83 14.66 6.01
CA ASP A 65 -8.11 14.84 5.33
C ASP A 65 -8.45 16.31 5.06
N ASP A 66 -9.58 16.54 4.41
CA ASP A 66 -10.06 17.87 4.02
C ASP A 66 -10.39 18.77 5.22
N ASP A 67 -10.59 18.19 6.41
CA ASP A 67 -10.82 18.89 7.68
C ASP A 67 -9.50 19.15 8.45
N GLU A 68 -8.35 18.98 7.77
CA GLU A 68 -7.00 19.12 8.32
C GLU A 68 -6.66 18.14 9.46
N VAL A 69 -7.39 17.02 9.56
CA VAL A 69 -7.11 15.98 10.56
C VAL A 69 -6.07 15.02 10.02
N LEU A 70 -4.96 14.89 10.74
CA LEU A 70 -3.90 13.93 10.42
C LEU A 70 -4.27 12.53 10.92
N HIS A 71 -4.46 11.61 9.97
CA HIS A 71 -4.58 10.17 10.20
C HIS A 71 -3.21 9.53 9.98
N ARG A 72 -2.47 9.29 11.06
CA ARG A 72 -1.15 8.64 11.01
C ARG A 72 -1.05 7.52 12.04
N GLY A 73 -0.52 6.38 11.62
CA GLY A 73 -0.34 5.22 12.49
C GLY A 73 0.34 4.05 11.78
N VAL A 74 0.60 3.00 12.56
CA VAL A 74 1.08 1.71 12.06
C VAL A 74 0.07 0.65 12.44
N ALA A 75 -0.25 -0.22 11.48
CA ALA A 75 -1.09 -1.38 11.71
C ALA A 75 -0.23 -2.65 11.62
N VAL A 76 0.08 -3.24 12.77
CA VAL A 76 0.80 -4.52 12.87
C VAL A 76 -0.21 -5.65 13.02
N ASN A 77 -0.01 -6.74 12.27
CA ASN A 77 -0.92 -7.89 12.16
C ASN A 77 -2.39 -7.50 11.95
N PRO A 78 -2.71 -6.62 10.99
CA PRO A 78 -4.08 -6.15 10.83
C PRO A 78 -5.02 -7.27 10.40
N VAL A 79 -6.28 -7.09 10.78
CA VAL A 79 -7.46 -7.77 10.22
C VAL A 79 -8.40 -6.69 9.68
N LEU A 80 -8.83 -6.87 8.44
CA LEU A 80 -9.67 -5.90 7.73
C LEU A 80 -11.02 -6.53 7.37
N TRP A 81 -12.11 -5.88 7.74
CA TRP A 81 -13.45 -6.18 7.24
C TRP A 81 -13.89 -5.05 6.32
N THR A 82 -14.53 -5.40 5.20
CA THR A 82 -15.01 -4.42 4.23
C THR A 82 -16.53 -4.46 4.15
N THR A 83 -17.15 -3.34 3.77
CA THR A 83 -18.53 -3.36 3.30
C THR A 83 -18.65 -4.23 2.05
N PRO A 84 -19.86 -4.73 1.71
CA PRO A 84 -20.07 -5.49 0.49
C PRO A 84 -19.59 -4.69 -0.74
N PRO A 85 -18.95 -5.37 -1.71
CA PRO A 85 -18.49 -4.71 -2.92
C PRO A 85 -19.68 -4.12 -3.68
N VAL A 86 -19.49 -2.92 -4.22
CA VAL A 86 -20.44 -2.30 -5.15
C VAL A 86 -20.24 -2.98 -6.51
N PRO A 87 -21.31 -3.36 -7.24
CA PRO A 87 -21.17 -3.93 -8.57
C PRO A 87 -20.28 -3.07 -9.46
N GLU A 88 -19.35 -3.71 -10.14
CA GLU A 88 -18.39 -3.06 -11.03
C GLU A 88 -18.83 -3.31 -12.48
N SER A 89 -19.39 -2.30 -13.14
CA SER A 89 -19.15 -2.18 -14.57
C SER A 89 -18.03 -1.17 -14.80
N VAL A 90 -17.14 -1.49 -15.73
CA VAL A 90 -16.00 -0.62 -16.09
C VAL A 90 -16.48 0.75 -16.58
N GLU A 91 -17.67 0.78 -17.18
CA GLU A 91 -18.34 1.99 -17.66
C GLU A 91 -18.80 2.92 -16.53
N GLU A 92 -18.92 2.40 -15.31
CA GLU A 92 -19.29 3.17 -14.12
C GLU A 92 -18.09 3.64 -13.31
N LEU A 93 -16.86 3.27 -13.68
CA LEU A 93 -15.66 3.70 -12.97
C LEU A 93 -15.33 5.16 -13.29
N ASP A 94 -15.11 5.96 -12.26
CA ASP A 94 -14.65 7.34 -12.40
C ASP A 94 -13.11 7.39 -12.45
N GLU A 95 -12.54 7.88 -13.55
CA GLU A 95 -11.08 7.94 -13.73
C GLU A 95 -10.38 8.89 -12.76
N ASP A 96 -11.08 9.92 -12.29
CA ASP A 96 -10.53 10.95 -11.41
C ASP A 96 -10.77 10.59 -9.93
N GLU A 97 -12.01 10.22 -9.57
CA GLU A 97 -12.40 9.93 -8.19
C GLU A 97 -11.95 8.54 -7.70
N GLU A 98 -11.80 7.57 -8.61
CA GLU A 98 -11.40 6.20 -8.26
C GLU A 98 -9.95 5.87 -8.64
N SER A 99 -9.15 6.89 -8.95
CA SER A 99 -7.74 6.77 -9.35
C SER A 99 -6.86 6.19 -8.23
N GLU A 100 -6.25 5.03 -8.48
CA GLU A 100 -5.34 4.37 -7.54
C GLU A 100 -3.97 4.13 -8.19
N GLY A 101 -2.90 4.30 -7.41
CA GLY A 101 -1.52 4.02 -7.80
C GLY A 101 -0.77 3.30 -6.69
N CYS A 102 0.45 2.83 -6.98
CA CYS A 102 1.28 2.11 -6.03
C CYS A 102 2.74 2.53 -6.17
N LEU A 103 3.43 2.77 -5.05
CA LEU A 103 4.87 3.07 -5.06
C LEU A 103 5.72 1.91 -5.64
N SER A 104 5.16 0.69 -5.69
CA SER A 104 5.78 -0.51 -6.28
C SER A 104 5.52 -0.64 -7.79
N ILE A 105 4.69 0.22 -8.37
CA ILE A 105 4.46 0.37 -9.82
C ILE A 105 4.51 1.88 -10.15
N PRO A 106 5.70 2.50 -10.08
CA PRO A 106 5.83 3.96 -10.06
C PRO A 106 5.21 4.66 -11.27
N GLY A 107 4.57 5.81 -11.06
CA GLY A 107 4.02 6.64 -12.13
C GLY A 107 2.77 6.11 -12.84
N GLU A 108 2.31 4.89 -12.51
CA GLU A 108 1.11 4.31 -13.11
C GLU A 108 -0.09 4.45 -12.16
N ARG A 109 -1.19 4.98 -12.69
CA ARG A 109 -2.46 5.15 -11.96
C ARG A 109 -3.61 4.73 -12.85
N PHE A 110 -4.54 3.97 -12.29
CA PHE A 110 -5.74 3.50 -12.98
C PHE A 110 -6.94 3.49 -12.04
N PRO A 111 -8.16 3.68 -12.55
CA PRO A 111 -9.34 3.60 -11.71
C PRO A 111 -9.55 2.17 -11.19
N LEU A 112 -9.79 2.08 -9.89
CA LEU A 112 -10.08 0.83 -9.18
C LEU A 112 -11.14 1.12 -8.13
N ARG A 113 -12.30 0.47 -8.23
CA ARG A 113 -13.32 0.56 -7.20
C ARG A 113 -12.88 -0.23 -5.96
N ARG A 114 -13.09 0.38 -4.80
CA ARG A 114 -12.84 -0.23 -3.49
C ARG A 114 -14.16 -0.29 -2.72
N ALA A 115 -14.20 -1.08 -1.65
CA ALA A 115 -15.32 -1.00 -0.72
C ALA A 115 -15.33 0.39 -0.07
N GLU A 116 -16.53 0.97 0.07
CA GLU A 116 -16.68 2.34 0.59
C GLU A 116 -16.24 2.46 2.06
N GLY A 117 -16.46 1.40 2.85
CA GLY A 117 -16.21 1.40 4.27
C GLY A 117 -15.44 0.16 4.71
N VAL A 118 -14.60 0.33 5.73
CA VAL A 118 -13.84 -0.74 6.35
C VAL A 118 -13.81 -0.63 7.87
N LEU A 119 -13.64 -1.77 8.53
CA LEU A 119 -13.23 -1.87 9.92
C LEU A 119 -11.83 -2.48 9.96
N LEU A 120 -10.84 -1.72 10.43
CA LEU A 120 -9.48 -2.18 10.65
C LEU A 120 -9.29 -2.48 12.14
N ARG A 121 -8.85 -3.71 12.47
CA ARG A 121 -8.29 -4.03 13.79
C ARG A 121 -6.83 -4.37 13.65
N ALA A 122 -6.00 -3.84 14.53
CA ALA A 122 -4.56 -4.13 14.54
C ALA A 122 -4.00 -3.90 15.95
N VAL A 123 -2.69 -4.10 16.09
CA VAL A 123 -1.91 -3.56 17.19
C VAL A 123 -0.90 -2.55 16.67
N ASP A 124 -0.46 -1.62 17.51
CA ASP A 124 0.60 -0.67 17.17
C ASP A 124 2.01 -1.29 17.34
N GLU A 125 3.07 -0.48 17.22
CA GLU A 125 4.46 -0.93 17.39
C GLU A 125 4.82 -1.39 18.82
N ASP A 126 4.00 -1.03 19.81
CA ASP A 126 4.16 -1.44 21.21
C ASP A 126 3.29 -2.65 21.56
N GLY A 127 2.42 -3.08 20.64
CA GLY A 127 1.53 -4.22 20.80
C GLY A 127 0.17 -3.85 21.41
N GLU A 128 -0.13 -2.56 21.54
CA GLU A 128 -1.41 -2.09 22.07
C GLU A 128 -2.51 -2.20 21.00
N PRO A 129 -3.65 -2.84 21.30
CA PRO A 129 -4.71 -3.07 20.33
C PRO A 129 -5.51 -1.81 20.03
N PHE A 130 -5.87 -1.64 18.77
CA PHE A 130 -6.77 -0.58 18.33
C PHE A 130 -7.73 -1.03 17.23
N GLU A 131 -8.79 -0.24 17.04
CA GLU A 131 -9.81 -0.42 16.01
C GLU A 131 -10.10 0.93 15.35
N ILE A 132 -10.21 0.94 14.02
CA ILE A 132 -10.56 2.12 13.22
C ILE A 132 -11.67 1.75 12.25
N GLU A 133 -12.79 2.46 12.33
CA GLU A 133 -13.78 2.49 11.25
C GLU A 133 -13.39 3.63 10.29
N ALA A 134 -13.24 3.30 9.02
CA ALA A 134 -12.84 4.25 7.99
C ALA A 134 -13.75 4.15 6.77
N HIS A 135 -13.96 5.29 6.11
CA HIS A 135 -14.73 5.42 4.87
C HIS A 135 -13.92 6.19 3.82
N GLY A 136 -14.35 6.15 2.56
CA GLY A 136 -13.75 6.91 1.47
C GLY A 136 -12.25 6.65 1.29
N TRP A 137 -11.45 7.72 1.23
CA TRP A 137 -10.02 7.63 0.92
C TRP A 137 -9.21 6.81 1.93
N LEU A 138 -9.45 6.99 3.24
CA LEU A 138 -8.74 6.21 4.26
C LEU A 138 -9.09 4.72 4.17
N ALA A 139 -10.35 4.39 3.86
CA ALA A 139 -10.76 3.01 3.60
C ALA A 139 -10.03 2.41 2.39
N ARG A 140 -9.85 3.20 1.32
CA ARG A 140 -9.05 2.80 0.14
C ARG A 140 -7.59 2.54 0.51
N VAL A 141 -6.97 3.43 1.28
CA VAL A 141 -5.58 3.26 1.75
C VAL A 141 -5.46 1.95 2.52
N PHE A 142 -6.32 1.68 3.49
CA PHE A 142 -6.26 0.43 4.27
C PHE A 142 -6.46 -0.81 3.42
N GLN A 143 -7.36 -0.79 2.44
CA GLN A 143 -7.53 -1.92 1.50
C GLN A 143 -6.28 -2.14 0.65
N HIS A 144 -5.66 -1.07 0.16
CA HIS A 144 -4.43 -1.14 -0.62
C HIS A 144 -3.27 -1.72 0.19
N GLU A 145 -3.03 -1.17 1.39
CA GLU A 145 -1.93 -1.64 2.22
C GLU A 145 -2.16 -3.06 2.72
N TYR A 146 -3.41 -3.43 3.03
CA TYR A 146 -3.75 -4.79 3.42
C TYR A 146 -3.53 -5.80 2.29
N ASP A 147 -3.85 -5.45 1.04
CA ASP A 147 -3.56 -6.29 -0.13
C ASP A 147 -2.06 -6.60 -0.24
N HIS A 148 -1.19 -5.60 -0.01
CA HIS A 148 0.25 -5.81 0.01
C HIS A 148 0.67 -6.87 1.04
N LEU A 149 0.01 -6.94 2.19
CA LEU A 149 0.28 -7.95 3.22
C LEU A 149 -0.16 -9.36 2.81
N ASP A 150 -1.09 -9.47 1.86
CA ASP A 150 -1.56 -10.73 1.30
C ASP A 150 -0.85 -11.09 -0.02
N GLY A 151 0.13 -10.30 -0.43
CA GLY A 151 0.88 -10.52 -1.68
C GLY A 151 0.09 -10.15 -2.93
N VAL A 152 -0.82 -9.18 -2.82
CA VAL A 152 -1.67 -8.69 -3.90
C VAL A 152 -1.30 -7.23 -4.18
N LEU A 153 -1.10 -6.89 -5.46
CA LEU A 153 -0.94 -5.51 -5.90
C LEU A 153 -2.27 -4.98 -6.45
N TYR A 154 -2.47 -3.67 -6.44
CA TYR A 154 -3.66 -3.06 -7.07
C TYR A 154 -3.80 -3.47 -8.55
N ALA A 155 -2.66 -3.67 -9.25
CA ALA A 155 -2.61 -4.13 -10.62
C ALA A 155 -3.28 -5.50 -10.84
N ASP A 156 -3.27 -6.37 -9.82
CA ASP A 156 -3.91 -7.69 -9.87
C ASP A 156 -5.44 -7.60 -9.74
N ARG A 157 -5.95 -6.47 -9.23
CA ARG A 157 -7.39 -6.18 -9.10
C ARG A 157 -7.98 -5.45 -10.31
N LEU A 158 -7.13 -4.89 -11.18
CA LEU A 158 -7.61 -4.12 -12.32
C LEU A 158 -8.32 -5.00 -13.35
N VAL A 159 -9.54 -4.61 -13.70
CA VAL A 159 -10.34 -5.22 -14.76
C VAL A 159 -9.98 -4.67 -16.14
N HIS A 160 -10.51 -5.28 -17.21
CA HIS A 160 -10.35 -4.75 -18.57
C HIS A 160 -11.01 -3.36 -18.70
N PRO A 161 -10.39 -2.36 -19.36
CA PRO A 161 -9.12 -2.41 -20.07
C PRO A 161 -7.88 -2.11 -19.21
N TYR A 162 -8.04 -1.59 -18.00
CA TYR A 162 -6.95 -1.09 -17.16
C TYR A 162 -5.90 -2.15 -16.81
N GLY A 163 -6.30 -3.40 -16.54
CA GLY A 163 -5.37 -4.50 -16.34
C GLY A 163 -4.44 -4.74 -17.54
N LYS A 164 -4.93 -4.53 -18.76
CA LYS A 164 -4.10 -4.61 -19.99
C LYS A 164 -3.15 -3.43 -20.10
N GLN A 165 -3.57 -2.24 -19.65
CA GLN A 165 -2.78 -1.02 -19.69
C GLN A 165 -1.61 -1.10 -18.69
N VAL A 166 -1.87 -1.46 -17.43
CA VAL A 166 -0.80 -1.64 -16.42
C VAL A 166 0.18 -2.72 -16.84
N ALA A 167 -0.28 -3.85 -17.40
CA ALA A 167 0.61 -4.91 -17.87
C ALA A 167 1.48 -4.45 -19.05
N LYS A 168 1.00 -3.52 -19.87
CA LYS A 168 1.79 -2.90 -20.95
C LYS A 168 2.84 -1.95 -20.38
N ALA A 169 2.50 -1.16 -19.37
CA ALA A 169 3.43 -0.28 -18.67
C ALA A 169 4.56 -1.07 -17.99
N ILE A 170 4.22 -2.10 -17.20
CA ILE A 170 5.18 -3.00 -16.55
C ILE A 170 6.19 -3.56 -17.57
N ARG A 171 5.71 -4.09 -18.70
CA ARG A 171 6.59 -4.59 -19.77
C ARG A 171 7.45 -3.50 -20.41
N LYS A 172 6.90 -2.32 -20.65
CA LYS A 172 7.62 -1.18 -21.26
C LYS A 172 8.78 -0.73 -20.37
N ASN A 173 8.58 -0.73 -19.05
CA ASN A 173 9.59 -0.35 -18.08
C ASN A 173 10.53 -1.51 -17.68
N SER A 174 10.39 -2.69 -18.31
CA SER A 174 11.16 -3.90 -17.98
C SER A 174 11.01 -4.35 -16.51
N TRP A 175 9.86 -4.05 -15.91
CA TRP A 175 9.47 -4.54 -14.58
C TRP A 175 8.90 -5.97 -14.66
N GLY A 176 8.63 -6.58 -13.50
CA GLY A 176 8.10 -7.95 -13.40
C GLY A 176 9.15 -9.03 -13.19
N GLY A 177 10.40 -8.64 -12.92
CA GLY A 177 11.48 -9.54 -12.48
C GLY A 177 12.09 -9.07 -11.15
N PRO A 178 12.87 -9.93 -10.47
CA PRO A 178 13.47 -9.61 -9.18
C PRO A 178 14.64 -8.61 -9.32
N GLY A 179 15.04 -8.01 -8.21
CA GLY A 179 16.19 -7.12 -8.09
C GLY A 179 15.91 -5.65 -8.44
N GLN A 180 14.65 -5.24 -8.48
CA GLN A 180 14.25 -3.90 -8.89
C GLN A 180 13.70 -3.09 -7.71
N SER A 181 14.27 -1.91 -7.52
CA SER A 181 13.84 -0.97 -6.49
C SER A 181 14.22 0.45 -6.87
N TRP A 182 13.68 1.41 -6.14
CA TRP A 182 14.06 2.82 -6.20
C TRP A 182 14.15 3.40 -4.78
N LEU A 183 14.97 4.42 -4.58
CA LEU A 183 15.19 5.04 -3.27
C LEU A 183 14.52 6.42 -3.21
N PRO A 184 13.49 6.60 -2.36
CA PRO A 184 12.87 7.92 -2.15
C PRO A 184 13.88 9.00 -1.75
N GLY A 185 13.64 10.23 -2.20
CA GLY A 185 14.56 11.37 -2.00
C GLY A 185 15.85 11.33 -2.82
N ARG A 186 16.13 10.26 -3.57
CA ARG A 186 17.29 10.14 -4.46
C ARG A 186 16.91 9.83 -5.90
N ASP A 187 16.04 8.85 -6.10
CA ASP A 187 15.59 8.41 -7.41
C ASP A 187 14.20 9.02 -7.72
N HIS A 188 13.96 9.32 -9.00
CA HIS A 188 12.69 9.89 -9.48
C HIS A 188 12.12 8.97 -10.58
N PRO A 189 11.45 7.87 -10.21
CA PRO A 189 11.00 6.88 -11.19
C PRO A 189 9.83 7.36 -12.05
N GLU A 190 9.18 8.47 -11.68
CA GLU A 190 8.05 9.05 -12.41
C GLU A 190 8.47 10.06 -13.51
N GLY A 191 9.77 10.41 -13.58
CA GLY A 191 10.32 11.36 -14.55
C GLY A 191 10.77 12.69 -13.94
#